data_AF-A0A3B0XI50-F1
#
_entry.id   AF-A0A3B0XI50-F1
#
_cell.length_a   1.000
_cell.length_b   1.000
_cell.length_c   1.000
_cell.angle_alpha   90.00
_cell.angle_beta   90.00
_cell.angle_gamma   90.00
#
_symmetry.space_group_name_H-M   'P 1'
#
loop_
_entity.id
_entity.type
_entity.pdbx_description
1 polymer ?
#
loop_
_entity_poly.entity_id
_entity_poly.type
_entity_poly.pdbx_seq_one_letter_code
_entity_poly.pdbx_strand_id
1 'polypeptide(L)'
;MSSPGLQGLRPWMIQRISAVYIAICIIYLIILLIADSPLNVNDWANWVATPYNNIGIGLLLIAVLWHAWIGVRDIVLDYVPNVAARLLVLTLVGGTIMGSGLWGIKALFMVVTR
;
A
#
# COMPACT_ATOMS: atom_id res chain seq x y z
N MET A 1 -20.01 10.99 -21.75
CA MET A 1 -20.21 9.67 -21.11
C MET A 1 -19.07 8.77 -21.54
N SER A 2 -18.17 8.37 -20.64
CA SER A 2 -17.11 7.39 -20.98
C SER A 2 -17.74 6.04 -21.29
N SER A 3 -17.21 5.32 -22.29
CA SER A 3 -17.75 4.01 -22.68
C SER A 3 -17.67 3.02 -21.50
N PRO A 4 -18.67 2.12 -21.33
CA PRO A 4 -18.70 1.16 -20.23
C PRO A 4 -17.43 0.31 -20.10
N GLY A 5 -16.78 -0.04 -21.23
CA GLY A 5 -15.55 -0.85 -21.25
C GLY A 5 -14.31 -0.17 -20.65
N LEU A 6 -14.26 1.17 -20.61
CA LEU A 6 -13.13 1.91 -20.02
C LEU A 6 -13.21 2.00 -18.48
N GLN A 7 -14.35 1.69 -17.87
CA GLN A 7 -14.55 1.86 -16.42
C GLN A 7 -13.77 0.80 -15.61
N GLY A 8 -13.64 -0.42 -16.13
CA GLY A 8 -12.87 -1.49 -15.49
C GLY A 8 -11.37 -1.48 -15.81
N LEU A 9 -10.97 -0.93 -16.98
CA LEU A 9 -9.57 -0.95 -17.42
C LEU A 9 -8.63 -0.17 -16.49
N ARG A 10 -9.07 0.98 -15.97
CA ARG A 10 -8.25 1.80 -15.07
C ARG A 10 -7.98 1.11 -13.73
N PRO A 11 -8.99 0.66 -12.95
CA PRO A 11 -8.75 -0.12 -11.74
C PRO A 11 -7.94 -1.40 -12.01
N TRP A 12 -8.22 -2.06 -13.13
CA TRP A 12 -7.48 -3.24 -13.55
C TRP A 12 -5.99 -2.93 -13.69
N MET A 13 -5.62 -1.87 -14.41
CA MET A 13 -4.22 -1.49 -14.63
C MET A 13 -3.50 -1.12 -13.33
N ILE A 14 -4.15 -0.32 -12.47
CA ILE A 14 -3.60 0.07 -11.17
C ILE A 14 -3.31 -1.17 -10.32
N GLN A 15 -4.21 -2.15 -10.29
CA GLN A 15 -4.03 -3.42 -9.60
C GLN A 15 -2.77 -4.17 -10.06
N ARG A 16 -2.54 -4.29 -11.38
CA ARG A 16 -1.40 -5.07 -11.91
C ARG A 16 -0.08 -4.35 -11.69
N ILE A 17 -0.02 -3.05 -11.95
CA ILE A 17 1.21 -2.27 -11.75
C ILE A 17 1.59 -2.24 -10.28
N SER A 18 0.63 -1.98 -9.38
CA SER A 18 0.89 -2.02 -7.93
C SER A 18 1.33 -3.40 -7.48
N ALA A 19 0.70 -4.49 -7.95
CA ALA A 19 1.08 -5.86 -7.60
C ALA A 19 2.54 -6.19 -7.97
N VAL A 20 2.96 -5.83 -9.18
CA VAL A 20 4.34 -6.06 -9.65
C VAL A 20 5.33 -5.30 -8.75
N TYR A 21 5.06 -4.03 -8.46
CA TYR A 21 5.92 -3.23 -7.59
C TYR A 21 5.99 -3.80 -6.17
N ILE A 22 4.85 -4.15 -5.58
CA ILE A 22 4.75 -4.78 -4.25
C ILE A 22 5.55 -6.10 -4.23
N ALA A 23 5.41 -6.95 -5.24
CA ALA A 23 6.11 -8.23 -5.31
C ALA A 23 7.64 -8.03 -5.36
N ILE A 24 8.13 -7.08 -6.17
CA ILE A 24 9.56 -6.74 -6.23
C ILE A 24 10.05 -6.26 -4.86
N CYS A 25 9.33 -5.36 -4.20
CA CYS A 25 9.70 -4.88 -2.87
C CYS A 25 9.71 -5.98 -1.82
N ILE A 26 8.72 -6.90 -1.84
CA ILE A 26 8.68 -8.04 -0.93
C ILE A 26 9.91 -8.94 -1.14
N ILE A 27 10.22 -9.29 -2.39
CA ILE A 27 11.39 -10.12 -2.71
C ILE A 27 12.68 -9.44 -2.23
N TYR A 28 12.82 -8.14 -2.50
CA TYR A 28 13.98 -7.37 -2.06
C TYR A 28 14.12 -7.32 -0.53
N LEU A 29 13.02 -7.07 0.20
CA LEU A 29 13.03 -7.07 1.67
C LEU A 29 13.35 -8.46 2.24
N ILE A 30 12.86 -9.53 1.62
CA ILE A 30 13.21 -10.91 2.03
C ILE A 30 14.71 -11.15 1.86
N ILE A 31 15.29 -10.76 0.71
CA ILE A 31 16.73 -10.90 0.47
C ILE A 31 17.52 -10.11 1.51
N LEU A 32 17.14 -8.86 1.78
CA LEU A 32 17.78 -8.00 2.78
C LEU A 32 17.78 -8.65 4.18
N LEU A 33 16.62 -9.16 4.61
CA LEU A 33 16.46 -9.78 5.94
C LEU A 33 17.22 -11.11 6.10
N ILE A 34 17.49 -11.83 5.00
CA ILE A 34 18.25 -13.09 5.03
C ILE A 34 19.75 -12.83 4.91
N ALA A 35 20.16 -11.83 4.12
CA ALA A 35 21.57 -11.53 3.87
C ALA A 35 22.25 -10.79 5.03
N ASP A 36 21.54 -9.88 5.70
CA ASP A 36 22.08 -9.08 6.81
C ASP A 36 21.65 -9.65 8.17
N SER A 37 22.62 -10.10 8.98
CA SER A 37 22.44 -10.61 10.34
C SER A 37 23.21 -9.76 11.35
N PRO A 38 22.66 -9.37 12.52
CA PRO A 38 21.30 -8.97 12.81
C PRO A 38 21.12 -7.45 12.63
N LEU A 39 20.09 -7.02 11.90
CA LEU A 39 19.69 -5.61 11.86
C LEU A 39 19.26 -5.17 13.26
N ASN A 40 20.13 -4.44 13.95
CA ASN A 40 19.72 -3.80 15.19
C ASN A 40 18.73 -2.67 14.84
N VAL A 41 17.96 -2.20 15.82
CA VAL A 41 16.93 -1.17 15.60
C VAL A 41 17.49 0.11 14.96
N ASN A 42 18.74 0.46 15.27
CA ASN A 42 19.40 1.64 14.71
C ASN A 42 19.82 1.42 13.25
N ASP A 43 20.33 0.24 12.90
CA ASP A 43 20.73 -0.10 11.52
C ASP A 43 19.51 -0.06 10.60
N TRP A 44 18.37 -0.58 11.06
CA TRP A 44 17.11 -0.49 10.33
C TRP A 44 16.67 0.97 10.15
N ALA A 45 16.68 1.78 11.22
CA ALA A 45 16.32 3.18 11.14
C ALA A 45 17.21 3.96 10.15
N ASN A 46 18.53 3.71 10.18
CA ASN A 46 19.51 4.31 9.26
C ASN A 46 19.28 3.87 7.82
N TRP A 47 18.98 2.58 7.61
CA TRP A 47 18.67 2.06 6.28
C TRP A 47 17.40 2.70 5.70
N VAL A 48 16.33 2.84 6.49
CA VAL A 48 15.10 3.53 6.06
C VAL A 48 15.31 5.04 5.89
N ALA A 49 16.21 5.66 6.65
CA ALA A 49 16.55 7.09 6.52
C ALA A 49 17.33 7.40 5.23
N THR A 50 17.97 6.40 4.63
CA THR A 50 18.68 6.57 3.35
C THR A 50 17.68 7.03 2.27
N PRO A 51 17.94 8.14 1.54
CA PRO A 51 16.93 8.80 0.70
C PRO A 51 16.21 7.88 -0.30
N TYR A 52 16.97 7.02 -0.99
CA TYR A 52 16.40 6.11 -1.99
C TYR A 52 15.53 5.01 -1.37
N ASN A 53 15.91 4.48 -0.20
CA ASN A 53 15.11 3.49 0.53
C ASN A 53 13.84 4.12 1.10
N ASN A 54 13.95 5.33 1.65
CA ASN A 54 12.81 6.09 2.17
C ASN A 54 11.75 6.33 1.08
N ILE A 55 12.19 6.82 -0.08
CA ILE A 55 11.33 7.05 -1.25
C ILE A 55 10.75 5.71 -1.74
N GLY A 56 11.55 4.65 -1.82
CA GLY A 56 11.10 3.31 -2.21
C GLY A 56 10.00 2.77 -1.30
N ILE A 57 10.16 2.88 0.02
CA ILE A 57 9.13 2.48 0.99
C ILE A 57 7.90 3.39 0.89
N GLY A 58 8.08 4.69 0.63
CA GLY A 58 6.97 5.62 0.39
C GLY A 58 6.15 5.22 -0.85
N LEU A 59 6.81 4.83 -1.93
CA LEU A 59 6.15 4.30 -3.12
C LEU A 59 5.48 2.95 -2.85
N LEU A 60 6.10 2.08 -2.06
CA LEU A 60 5.51 0.80 -1.64
C LEU A 60 4.23 1.03 -0.84
N LEU A 61 4.25 1.98 0.09
CA LEU A 61 3.07 2.39 0.85
C LEU A 61 1.95 2.83 -0.09
N ILE A 62 2.22 3.74 -1.04
CA ILE A 62 1.22 4.20 -2.01
C ILE A 62 0.68 3.03 -2.85
N ALA A 63 1.55 2.13 -3.31
CA ALA A 63 1.16 0.96 -4.09
C ALA A 63 0.23 0.05 -3.28
N VAL A 64 0.55 -0.26 -2.02
CA VAL A 64 -0.27 -1.08 -1.13
C VAL A 64 -1.62 -0.43 -0.85
N LEU A 65 -1.67 0.88 -0.59
CA LEU A 65 -2.93 1.59 -0.32
C LEU A 65 -3.88 1.51 -1.52
N TRP A 66 -3.36 1.72 -2.74
CA TRP A 66 -4.16 1.58 -3.96
C TRP A 66 -4.59 0.14 -4.24
N HIS A 67 -3.67 -0.81 -4.06
CA HIS A 67 -3.92 -2.23 -4.26
C HIS A 67 -4.99 -2.75 -3.30
N ALA A 68 -4.90 -2.38 -2.02
CA ALA A 68 -5.87 -2.74 -1.00
C ALA A 68 -7.24 -2.07 -1.26
N TRP A 69 -7.26 -0.77 -1.58
CA TRP A 69 -8.51 -0.07 -1.83
C TRP A 69 -9.32 -0.69 -2.97
N ILE A 70 -8.69 -0.89 -4.14
CA ILE A 70 -9.39 -1.44 -5.31
C ILE A 70 -9.82 -2.88 -5.03
N GLY A 71 -8.93 -3.70 -4.46
CA GLY A 71 -9.21 -5.13 -4.23
C GLY A 71 -10.35 -5.34 -3.23
N VAL A 72 -10.27 -4.68 -2.07
CA VAL A 72 -11.31 -4.80 -1.03
C VAL A 72 -12.61 -4.16 -1.49
N ARG A 73 -12.57 -3.03 -2.20
CA ARG A 73 -13.78 -2.43 -2.78
C ARG A 73 -14.49 -3.43 -3.69
N ASP A 74 -13.76 -4.07 -4.59
CA ASP A 74 -14.35 -5.01 -5.55
C ASP A 74 -14.97 -6.22 -4.81
N ILE A 75 -14.29 -6.76 -3.80
CA ILE A 75 -14.86 -7.79 -2.90
C ILE A 75 -16.17 -7.30 -2.24
N VAL A 76 -16.18 -6.09 -1.70
CA VAL A 76 -17.35 -5.54 -1.01
C VAL A 76 -18.53 -5.31 -1.98
N LEU A 77 -18.24 -4.86 -3.21
CA LEU A 77 -19.26 -4.68 -4.25
C LEU A 77 -19.88 -6.02 -4.68
N ASP A 78 -19.08 -7.08 -4.76
CA ASP A 78 -19.51 -8.40 -5.20
C ASP A 78 -20.28 -9.17 -4.11
N TYR A 79 -19.83 -9.07 -2.85
CA TYR A 79 -20.30 -9.96 -1.78
C TYR A 79 -21.17 -9.30 -0.71
N VAL A 80 -21.31 -7.97 -0.67
CA VAL A 80 -22.18 -7.28 0.30
C VAL A 80 -23.42 -6.74 -0.41
N PRO A 81 -24.56 -7.46 -0.42
CA PRO A 81 -25.74 -7.07 -1.19
C PRO A 81 -26.52 -5.92 -0.55
N ASN A 82 -26.54 -5.83 0.78
CA ASN A 82 -27.25 -4.77 1.49
C ASN A 82 -26.52 -3.43 1.32
N VAL A 83 -27.22 -2.42 0.79
CA VAL A 83 -26.63 -1.11 0.45
C VAL A 83 -26.08 -0.37 1.66
N ALA A 84 -26.80 -0.38 2.79
CA ALA A 84 -26.35 0.29 4.01
C ALA A 84 -25.10 -0.38 4.60
N ALA A 85 -25.09 -1.72 4.64
CA ALA A 85 -23.92 -2.48 5.08
C ALA A 85 -22.72 -2.26 4.15
N ARG A 86 -22.93 -2.26 2.84
CA ARG A 86 -21.89 -1.99 1.84
C ARG A 86 -21.26 -0.61 2.04
N LEU A 87 -22.09 0.43 2.20
CA LEU A 87 -21.61 1.78 2.44
C LEU A 87 -20.79 1.85 3.73
N LEU A 88 -21.31 1.27 4.82
CA LEU A 88 -20.60 1.23 6.10
C LEU A 88 -19.23 0.55 5.97
N VAL A 89 -19.17 -0.63 5.34
CA VAL A 89 -17.91 -1.37 5.14
C VAL A 89 -16.94 -0.56 4.28
N LEU A 90 -17.38 0.02 3.16
CA LEU A 90 -16.52 0.85 2.31
C LEU A 90 -15.98 2.07 3.06
N THR A 91 -16.80 2.71 3.92
CA THR A 91 -16.36 3.82 4.76
C THR A 91 -15.30 3.38 5.78
N LEU A 92 -15.52 2.24 6.46
CA LEU A 92 -14.56 1.71 7.42
C LEU A 92 -13.23 1.31 6.75
N VAL A 93 -13.29 0.65 5.60
CA VAL A 93 -12.12 0.28 4.79
C VAL A 93 -11.38 1.53 4.33
N GLY A 94 -12.08 2.50 3.74
CA GLY A 94 -11.49 3.76 3.29
C GLY A 94 -10.82 4.51 4.43
N GLY A 95 -11.48 4.63 5.59
CA GLY A 95 -10.92 5.25 6.79
C GLY A 95 -9.67 4.53 7.30
N THR A 96 -9.68 3.20 7.31
CA THR A 96 -8.53 2.38 7.73
C THR A 96 -7.33 2.56 6.80
N ILE A 97 -7.56 2.57 5.48
CA ILE A 97 -6.52 2.78 4.47
C ILE A 97 -5.95 4.19 4.59
N MET A 98 -6.80 5.22 4.72
CA MET A 98 -6.35 6.60 4.91
C MET A 98 -5.56 6.77 6.21
N GLY A 99 -6.03 6.22 7.32
CA GLY A 99 -5.33 6.24 8.60
C GLY A 99 -3.96 5.55 8.54
N SER A 100 -3.90 4.38 7.90
CA SER A 100 -2.64 3.66 7.64
C SER A 100 -1.67 4.47 6.79
N GLY A 101 -2.17 5.15 5.75
CA GLY A 101 -1.37 6.02 4.90
C GLY A 101 -0.77 7.21 5.65
N LEU A 102 -1.59 7.93 6.43
CA LEU A 102 -1.11 9.05 7.26
C LEU A 102 -0.08 8.59 8.30
N TRP A 103 -0.34 7.44 8.94
CA TRP A 103 0.58 6.87 9.92
C TRP A 103 1.92 6.44 9.29
N GLY A 104 1.89 5.79 8.13
CA GLY A 104 3.08 5.38 7.39
C GLY A 104 3.90 6.58 6.92
N ILE A 105 3.26 7.62 6.38
CA ILE A 105 3.92 8.87 6.00
C ILE A 105 4.59 9.51 7.22
N LYS A 106 3.87 9.61 8.35
CA LYS A 106 4.44 10.12 9.61
C LYS A 106 5.65 9.29 10.05
N ALA A 107 5.60 7.96 9.94
CA ALA A 107 6.71 7.08 10.30
C ALA A 107 7.96 7.36 9.46
N LEU A 108 7.79 7.51 8.13
CA LEU A 108 8.89 7.83 7.22
C LEU A 108 9.51 9.20 7.51
N PHE A 109 8.68 10.22 7.77
CA PHE A 109 9.17 11.55 8.17
C PHE A 109 9.96 11.50 9.49
N MET A 110 9.43 10.82 10.51
CA MET A 110 10.08 10.72 11.81
C MET A 110 11.46 10.06 11.75
N VAL A 111 11.70 9.14 10.81
CA VAL A 111 12.99 8.47 10.70
C VAL A 111 14.07 9.39 10.11
N VAL A 112 13.68 10.33 9.26
CA VAL A 112 14.60 11.29 8.62
C VAL A 112 14.92 12.47 9.54
N THR A 113 14.02 12.81 10.46
CA THR A 113 14.16 13.96 11.37
C THR A 113 14.69 13.59 12.76
N ARG A 114 15.07 12.32 12.98
CA ARG A 114 15.74 11.85 14.20
C ARG A 114 17.23 12.06 14.10
#